data_AF-A0A954FUZ5-F1
#
_entry.id   AF-A0A954FUZ5-F1
#
_cell.length_a   1.000
_cell.length_b   1.000
_cell.length_c   1.000
_cell.angle_alpha   90.00
_cell.angle_beta   90.00
_cell.angle_gamma   90.00
#
_symmetry.space_group_name_H-M   'P 1'
#
loop_
_entity.id
_entity.type
_entity.pdbx_description
1 polymer ?
#
loop_
_entity_poly.entity_id
_entity_poly.type
_entity_poly.pdbx_seq_one_letter_code
_entity_poly.pdbx_strand_id
1 'polypeptide(L)'
;MPETTRYREIEVAGTPLEMGRQLGEAACEDVQTFCEVALERLQETMQVGCEQAKLLSEQCLSFAKEYSPDSVEELQGVAEATNLPFWKIMLLQIRNQFTAEPDSGCTSLSLPATSECPAIVAQNWDNDPSLDPFTIMLTRRPVGKPALLTLTQAGLNPY
;
A
#
# COMPACT_ATOMS: atom_id res chain seq x y z
N MET A 1 21.06 -6.31 19.98
CA MET A 1 20.64 -7.22 18.89
C MET A 1 21.20 -6.62 17.62
N PRO A 2 21.83 -7.37 16.70
CA PRO A 2 22.24 -6.78 15.43
C PRO A 2 20.97 -6.35 14.70
N GLU A 3 20.87 -5.07 14.35
CA GLU A 3 19.76 -4.52 13.57
C GLU A 3 19.63 -5.31 12.28
N THR A 4 18.49 -5.99 12.10
CA THR A 4 18.18 -6.72 10.88
C THR A 4 18.03 -5.71 9.74
N THR A 5 18.92 -5.74 8.75
CA THR A 5 18.92 -4.86 7.58
C THR A 5 17.87 -5.23 6.52
N ARG A 6 16.91 -6.10 6.87
CA ARG A 6 15.89 -6.62 5.93
C ARG A 6 14.50 -6.23 6.40
N TYR A 7 13.69 -5.76 5.45
CA TYR A 7 12.26 -5.58 5.66
C TYR A 7 11.58 -6.92 5.97
N ARG A 8 10.50 -6.86 6.75
CA ARG A 8 9.65 -8.02 7.04
C ARG A 8 9.03 -8.52 5.74
N GLU A 9 9.16 -9.81 5.48
CA GLU A 9 8.62 -10.48 4.30
C GLU A 9 7.25 -11.10 4.64
N ILE A 10 6.23 -10.81 3.84
CA ILE A 10 4.88 -11.39 3.95
C ILE A 10 4.55 -12.04 2.60
N GLU A 11 4.05 -13.27 2.63
CA GLU A 11 3.56 -13.98 1.44
C GLU A 11 2.07 -14.30 1.62
N VAL A 12 1.28 -14.00 0.59
CA VAL A 12 -0.16 -14.27 0.54
C VAL A 12 -0.52 -14.97 -0.77
N ALA A 13 -1.52 -15.85 -0.73
CA ALA A 13 -1.95 -16.61 -1.90
C ALA A 13 -3.47 -16.83 -1.93
N GLY A 14 -4.04 -17.01 -3.12
CA GLY A 14 -5.46 -17.35 -3.28
C GLY A 14 -6.24 -16.37 -4.14
N THR A 15 -7.54 -16.26 -3.87
CA THR A 15 -8.42 -15.21 -4.39
C THR A 15 -8.03 -13.85 -3.82
N PRO A 16 -8.43 -12.72 -4.46
CA PRO A 16 -8.13 -11.40 -3.92
C PRO A 16 -8.59 -11.23 -2.47
N LEU A 17 -9.81 -11.68 -2.13
CA LEU A 17 -10.34 -11.61 -0.76
C LEU A 17 -9.48 -12.39 0.24
N GLU A 18 -9.07 -13.61 -0.10
CA GLU A 18 -8.22 -14.45 0.76
C GLU A 18 -6.83 -13.84 0.97
N MET A 19 -6.23 -13.30 -0.09
CA MET A 19 -4.95 -12.59 0.01
C MET A 19 -5.06 -11.36 0.90
N GLY A 20 -6.15 -10.60 0.76
CA GLY A 20 -6.46 -9.46 1.61
C GLY A 20 -6.56 -9.82 3.09
N ARG A 21 -7.28 -10.89 3.41
CA ARG A 21 -7.41 -11.39 4.78
C ARG A 21 -6.06 -11.82 5.36
N GLN A 22 -5.27 -12.59 4.61
CA GLN A 22 -3.93 -13.03 5.04
C GLN A 22 -3.01 -11.83 5.31
N LEU A 23 -3.04 -10.81 4.45
CA LEU A 23 -2.26 -9.58 4.66
C LEU A 23 -2.72 -8.84 5.92
N GLY A 24 -4.02 -8.66 6.09
CA GLY A 24 -4.59 -8.00 7.26
C GLY A 24 -4.31 -8.76 8.56
N GLU A 25 -4.32 -10.10 8.54
CA GLU A 25 -3.97 -10.94 9.68
C GLU A 25 -2.48 -10.83 10.03
N ALA A 26 -1.60 -10.86 9.02
CA ALA A 26 -0.15 -10.82 9.20
C ALA A 26 0.39 -9.44 9.63
N ALA A 27 -0.34 -8.36 9.33
CA ALA A 27 0.08 -6.98 9.56
C ALA A 27 -1.01 -6.13 10.25
N CYS A 28 -1.87 -6.75 11.06
CA CYS A 28 -3.06 -6.10 11.64
C CYS A 28 -2.72 -4.80 12.38
N GLU A 29 -1.78 -4.87 13.32
CA GLU A 29 -1.34 -3.72 14.12
C GLU A 29 -0.73 -2.62 13.24
N ASP A 30 0.13 -2.99 12.29
CA ASP A 30 0.78 -2.03 11.39
C ASP A 30 -0.23 -1.30 10.50
N VAL A 31 -1.24 -1.99 9.97
CA VAL A 31 -2.31 -1.38 9.18
C VAL A 31 -3.15 -0.43 10.03
N GLN A 32 -3.50 -0.83 11.26
CA GLN A 32 -4.26 0.01 12.20
C GLN A 32 -3.51 1.29 12.53
N THR A 33 -2.24 1.17 12.96
CA THR A 33 -1.40 2.33 13.27
C THR A 33 -1.15 3.18 12.02
N PHE A 34 -0.94 2.58 10.85
CA PHE A 34 -0.71 3.36 9.63
C PHE A 34 -1.95 4.17 9.22
N CYS A 35 -3.17 3.62 9.38
CA CYS A 35 -4.40 4.38 9.16
C CYS A 35 -4.53 5.59 10.09
N GLU A 36 -4.11 5.47 11.35
CA GLU A 36 -4.11 6.58 12.31
C GLU A 36 -3.08 7.64 11.91
N VAL A 37 -1.83 7.24 11.66
CA VAL A 37 -0.74 8.13 11.23
C VAL A 37 -1.10 8.84 9.91
N ALA A 38 -1.73 8.15 8.96
CA ALA A 38 -2.14 8.75 7.70
C ALA A 38 -3.20 9.85 7.91
N LEU A 39 -4.15 9.63 8.83
CA LEU A 39 -5.19 10.61 9.12
C LEU A 39 -4.63 11.82 9.88
N GLU A 40 -3.77 11.60 10.87
CA GLU A 40 -3.09 12.67 11.62
C GLU A 40 -2.28 13.55 10.68
N ARG A 41 -1.49 12.95 9.78
CA ARG A 41 -0.71 13.69 8.78
C ARG A 41 -1.58 14.52 7.85
N LEU A 42 -2.69 13.97 7.36
CA LEU A 42 -3.63 14.74 6.52
C LEU A 42 -4.22 15.94 7.27
N GLN A 43 -4.50 15.77 8.56
CA GLN A 43 -4.98 16.86 9.39
C GLN A 43 -3.90 17.93 9.62
N GLU A 44 -2.67 17.54 9.93
CA GLU A 44 -1.56 18.45 10.22
C GLU A 44 -1.07 19.21 8.98
N THR A 45 -0.97 18.53 7.84
CA THR A 45 -0.37 19.10 6.62
C THR A 45 -1.40 19.75 5.70
N MET A 46 -2.65 19.28 5.71
CA MET A 46 -3.68 19.70 4.74
C MET A 46 -4.97 20.20 5.39
N GLN A 47 -5.06 20.21 6.72
CA GLN A 47 -6.28 20.60 7.46
C GLN A 47 -7.52 19.76 7.08
N VAL A 48 -7.29 18.53 6.59
CA VAL A 48 -8.37 17.60 6.22
C VAL A 48 -8.81 16.84 7.47
N GLY A 49 -10.06 17.04 7.86
CA GLY A 49 -10.67 16.32 8.98
C GLY A 49 -11.13 14.91 8.60
N CYS A 50 -11.41 14.09 9.63
CA CYS A 50 -11.89 12.71 9.49
C CYS A 50 -13.10 12.55 8.56
N GLU A 51 -14.12 13.40 8.71
CA GLU A 51 -15.33 13.34 7.86
C GLU A 51 -15.04 13.65 6.39
N GLN A 52 -14.14 14.60 6.12
CA GLN A 52 -13.73 14.92 4.75
C GLN A 52 -12.89 13.80 4.14
N ALA A 53 -11.98 13.22 4.91
CA ALA A 53 -11.18 12.07 4.50
C ALA A 53 -12.07 10.85 4.16
N LYS A 54 -13.07 10.58 5.00
CA LYS A 54 -14.07 9.54 4.79
C LYS A 54 -14.88 9.79 3.52
N LEU A 55 -15.45 11.00 3.36
CA LEU A 55 -16.27 11.35 2.20
C LEU A 55 -15.50 11.14 0.89
N LEU A 56 -14.27 11.63 0.80
CA LEU A 56 -13.47 11.46 -0.43
C LEU A 56 -13.09 9.99 -0.66
N SER A 57 -12.74 9.25 0.40
CA SER A 57 -12.45 7.81 0.31
C SER A 57 -13.65 7.02 -0.23
N GLU A 58 -14.86 7.34 0.23
CA GLU A 58 -16.09 6.72 -0.25
C GLU A 58 -16.42 7.11 -1.70
N GLN A 59 -16.15 8.36 -2.09
CA GLN A 59 -16.32 8.82 -3.48
C GLN A 59 -15.34 8.14 -4.44
N CYS A 60 -14.08 7.96 -4.04
CA CYS A 60 -13.07 7.28 -4.86
C CYS A 60 -13.34 5.78 -5.05
N LEU A 61 -14.13 5.16 -4.16
CA LEU A 61 -14.42 3.73 -4.21
C LEU A 61 -15.15 3.30 -5.49
N SER A 62 -16.06 4.13 -6.02
CA SER A 62 -16.76 3.79 -7.27
C SER A 62 -15.78 3.66 -8.44
N PHE A 63 -14.87 4.62 -8.57
CA PHE A 63 -13.83 4.60 -9.60
C PHE A 63 -12.87 3.42 -9.42
N ALA A 64 -12.47 3.11 -8.18
CA ALA A 64 -11.62 1.96 -7.90
C ALA A 64 -12.28 0.63 -8.29
N LYS A 65 -13.59 0.46 -7.99
CA LYS A 65 -14.36 -0.74 -8.35
C LYS A 65 -14.51 -0.90 -9.86
N GLU A 66 -14.70 0.20 -10.58
CA GLU A 66 -14.80 0.19 -12.04
C GLU A 66 -13.46 -0.18 -12.69
N TYR A 67 -12.36 0.34 -12.17
CA TYR A 67 -11.02 0.08 -12.70
C TYR A 67 -10.50 -1.33 -12.39
N SER A 68 -10.57 -1.75 -11.12
CA SER A 68 -10.05 -3.04 -10.66
C SER A 68 -10.91 -3.60 -9.53
N PRO A 69 -11.95 -4.40 -9.84
CA PRO A 69 -12.78 -5.04 -8.81
C PRO A 69 -11.97 -5.98 -7.91
N ASP A 70 -10.98 -6.69 -8.47
CA ASP A 70 -10.10 -7.59 -7.73
C ASP A 70 -9.26 -6.82 -6.70
N SER A 71 -8.73 -5.65 -7.05
CA SER A 71 -7.96 -4.82 -6.10
C SER A 71 -8.84 -4.36 -4.94
N VAL A 72 -10.10 -3.99 -5.21
CA VAL A 72 -11.06 -3.60 -4.17
C VAL A 72 -11.45 -4.78 -3.28
N GLU A 73 -11.60 -5.98 -3.86
CA GLU A 73 -11.88 -7.20 -3.11
C GLU A 73 -10.72 -7.58 -2.16
N GLU A 74 -9.47 -7.40 -2.59
CA GLU A 74 -8.31 -7.56 -1.71
C GLU A 74 -8.32 -6.56 -0.55
N LEU A 75 -8.59 -5.28 -0.81
CA LEU A 75 -8.72 -4.27 0.25
C LEU A 75 -9.88 -4.57 1.21
N GLN A 76 -10.95 -5.20 0.72
CA GLN A 76 -12.06 -5.65 1.56
C GLN A 76 -11.61 -6.76 2.52
N GLY A 77 -10.78 -7.70 2.06
CA GLY A 77 -10.17 -8.71 2.92
C GLY A 77 -9.29 -8.11 4.01
N VAL A 78 -8.50 -7.08 3.67
CA VAL A 78 -7.69 -6.35 4.65
C VAL A 78 -8.57 -5.67 5.70
N ALA A 79 -9.65 -5.00 5.28
CA ALA A 79 -10.58 -4.33 6.18
C ALA A 79 -11.24 -5.32 7.16
N GLU A 80 -11.65 -6.49 6.66
CA GLU A 80 -12.25 -7.56 7.47
C GLU A 80 -11.28 -8.09 8.53
N ALA A 81 -10.05 -8.42 8.14
CA ALA A 81 -9.05 -8.99 9.04
C ALA A 81 -8.54 -7.98 10.09
N THR A 82 -8.49 -6.69 9.74
CA THR A 82 -8.03 -5.62 10.65
C THR A 82 -9.15 -5.02 11.49
N ASN A 83 -10.41 -5.41 11.26
CA ASN A 83 -11.61 -4.83 11.86
C ASN A 83 -11.67 -3.30 11.73
N LEU A 84 -11.19 -2.79 10.59
CA LEU A 84 -11.22 -1.37 10.26
C LEU A 84 -12.39 -1.06 9.32
N PRO A 85 -13.01 0.13 9.44
CA PRO A 85 -13.98 0.55 8.45
C PRO A 85 -13.28 0.70 7.09
N PHE A 86 -13.90 0.18 6.04
CA PHE A 86 -13.32 0.10 4.70
C PHE A 86 -12.79 1.45 4.17
N TRP A 87 -13.44 2.57 4.52
CA TRP A 87 -12.97 3.90 4.13
C TRP A 87 -11.56 4.24 4.65
N LYS A 88 -11.14 3.70 5.81
CA LYS A 88 -9.77 3.88 6.32
C LYS A 88 -8.74 3.11 5.48
N ILE A 89 -9.11 1.95 4.95
CA ILE A 89 -8.25 1.20 4.01
C ILE A 89 -8.15 1.95 2.68
N MET A 90 -9.27 2.48 2.18
CA MET A 90 -9.28 3.33 0.99
C MET A 90 -8.49 4.62 1.18
N LEU A 91 -8.54 5.23 2.37
CA LEU A 91 -7.77 6.42 2.70
C LEU A 91 -6.28 6.22 2.43
N LEU A 92 -5.73 5.05 2.77
CA LEU A 92 -4.33 4.74 2.48
C LEU A 92 -4.01 4.76 0.98
N GLN A 93 -4.94 4.35 0.13
CA GLN A 93 -4.74 4.29 -1.33
C GLN A 93 -4.83 5.67 -1.99
N ILE A 94 -5.65 6.56 -1.43
CA ILE A 94 -6.00 7.84 -2.06
C ILE A 94 -5.30 9.05 -1.42
N ARG A 95 -4.28 8.85 -0.58
CA ARG A 95 -3.57 9.96 0.10
C ARG A 95 -3.09 11.04 -0.87
N ASN A 96 -2.64 10.65 -2.06
CA ASN A 96 -2.17 11.58 -3.08
C ASN A 96 -3.29 12.41 -3.72
N GLN A 97 -4.57 12.07 -3.53
CA GLN A 97 -5.71 12.84 -4.03
C GLN A 97 -6.05 14.05 -3.15
N PHE A 98 -5.45 14.15 -1.97
CA PHE A 98 -5.64 15.29 -1.06
C PHE A 98 -4.63 16.42 -1.31
N THR A 99 -3.58 16.20 -2.09
CA THR A 99 -2.58 17.22 -2.43
C THR A 99 -2.58 17.56 -3.92
N ALA A 100 -2.43 18.85 -4.23
CA ALA A 100 -2.21 19.32 -5.59
C ALA A 100 -0.74 19.20 -6.02
N GLU A 101 0.20 19.19 -5.07
CA GLU A 101 1.63 19.00 -5.32
C GLU A 101 2.12 17.75 -4.60
N PRO A 102 2.65 16.74 -5.32
CA PRO A 102 3.14 15.53 -4.69
C PRO A 102 4.43 15.83 -3.91
N ASP A 103 4.37 15.80 -2.58
CA ASP A 103 5.54 15.82 -1.70
C ASP A 103 6.19 14.43 -1.65
N SER A 104 6.52 13.89 -2.82
CA SER A 104 7.11 12.56 -3.00
C SER A 104 8.33 12.64 -3.90
N GLY A 105 9.47 12.17 -3.41
CA GLY A 105 10.71 12.08 -4.18
C GLY A 105 10.97 10.67 -4.68
N CYS A 106 11.34 10.54 -5.95
CA CYS A 106 11.95 9.31 -6.45
C CYS A 106 12.92 9.63 -7.59
N THR A 107 13.99 8.85 -7.68
CA THR A 107 14.93 8.79 -8.79
C THR A 107 14.88 7.37 -9.33
N SER A 108 14.57 7.25 -10.62
CA SER A 108 14.49 5.95 -11.30
C SER A 108 15.54 5.88 -12.40
N LEU A 109 16.14 4.71 -12.58
CA LEU A 109 17.09 4.44 -13.66
C LEU A 109 16.67 3.20 -14.43
N SER A 110 16.91 3.23 -15.74
CA SER A 110 16.74 2.09 -16.63
C SER A 110 17.95 1.98 -17.55
N LEU A 111 18.64 0.85 -17.50
CA LEU A 111 19.74 0.51 -18.38
C LEU A 111 19.31 -0.65 -19.29
N PRO A 112 19.37 -0.50 -20.62
CA PRO A 112 19.00 -1.58 -21.53
C PRO A 112 20.00 -2.73 -21.43
N ALA A 113 19.57 -3.92 -21.85
CA ALA A 113 20.46 -5.07 -21.94
C ALA A 113 21.58 -4.82 -22.96
N THR A 114 22.78 -5.32 -22.64
CA THR A 114 23.91 -5.41 -23.56
C THR A 114 24.24 -6.87 -23.84
N SER A 115 25.23 -7.14 -24.68
CA SER A 115 25.73 -8.51 -24.89
C SER A 115 26.35 -9.13 -23.63
N GLU A 116 26.73 -8.31 -22.64
CA GLU A 116 27.45 -8.73 -21.44
C GLU A 116 26.60 -8.62 -20.16
N CYS A 117 25.59 -7.74 -20.15
CA CYS A 117 24.77 -7.47 -18.97
C CYS A 117 23.26 -7.51 -19.30
N PRO A 118 22.42 -8.07 -18.42
CA PRO A 118 20.97 -7.96 -18.56
C PRO A 118 20.51 -6.51 -18.38
N ALA A 119 19.27 -6.22 -18.80
CA ALA A 119 18.65 -4.94 -18.50
C ALA A 119 18.49 -4.75 -16.99
N ILE A 120 18.67 -3.52 -16.50
CA ILE A 120 18.55 -3.16 -15.09
C ILE A 120 17.52 -2.04 -14.97
N VAL A 121 16.57 -2.21 -14.06
CA VAL A 121 15.71 -1.14 -13.58
C VAL A 121 15.90 -1.00 -12.08
N ALA A 122 15.98 0.24 -11.59
CA ALA A 122 16.12 0.51 -10.17
C ALA A 122 15.52 1.87 -9.82
N GLN A 123 15.16 2.03 -8.55
CA GLN A 123 14.57 3.26 -8.02
C GLN A 123 14.96 3.43 -6.55
N ASN A 124 15.19 4.67 -6.10
CA ASN A 124 15.03 5.03 -4.68
C ASN A 124 13.62 5.58 -4.43
N TRP A 125 13.13 5.37 -3.21
CA TRP A 125 11.86 5.92 -2.77
C TRP A 125 12.12 6.82 -1.56
N ASP A 126 12.07 8.14 -1.79
CA ASP A 126 12.33 9.13 -0.76
C ASP A 126 11.01 9.39 -0.04
N ASN A 127 10.90 8.89 1.19
CA ASN A 127 9.69 8.95 1.99
C ASN A 127 10.02 9.31 3.44
N ASP A 128 8.98 9.66 4.20
CA ASP A 128 9.15 10.02 5.60
C ASP A 128 9.66 8.82 6.42
N PRO A 129 10.76 8.99 7.20
CA PRO A 129 11.32 7.93 8.03
C PRO A 129 10.31 7.32 9.03
N SER A 130 9.31 8.08 9.47
CA SER A 130 8.26 7.57 10.36
C SER A 130 7.40 6.49 9.72
N LEU A 131 7.50 6.32 8.40
CA LEU A 131 6.75 5.31 7.67
C LEU A 131 7.55 4.02 7.42
N ASP A 132 8.85 4.01 7.72
CA ASP A 132 9.71 2.82 7.60
C ASP A 132 9.21 1.61 8.41
N PRO A 133 8.64 1.76 9.62
CA PRO A 133 8.08 0.63 10.38
C PRO A 133 6.95 -0.12 9.66
N PHE A 134 6.24 0.54 8.74
CA PHE A 134 5.15 -0.07 7.98
C PHE A 134 5.64 -0.72 6.68
N THR A 135 6.91 -0.54 6.31
CA THR A 135 7.49 -1.05 5.05
C THR A 135 7.72 -2.55 5.13
N ILE A 136 7.15 -3.26 4.15
CA ILE A 136 7.20 -4.71 4.02
C ILE A 136 7.59 -5.10 2.60
N MET A 137 8.16 -6.29 2.47
CA MET A 137 8.29 -6.98 1.20
C MET A 137 7.12 -7.97 1.06
N LEU A 138 6.21 -7.71 0.11
CA LEU A 138 4.98 -8.48 -0.04
C LEU A 138 5.00 -9.30 -1.33
N THR A 139 4.97 -10.63 -1.17
CA THR A 139 4.76 -11.59 -2.26
C THR A 139 3.28 -11.95 -2.36
N ARG A 140 2.68 -11.75 -3.53
CA ARG A 140 1.32 -12.19 -3.84
C ARG A 140 1.33 -13.32 -4.85
N ARG A 141 0.58 -14.38 -4.59
CA ARG A 141 0.39 -15.54 -5.48
C ARG A 141 -1.09 -15.72 -5.82
N PRO A 142 -1.65 -14.87 -6.68
CA PRO A 142 -3.04 -14.96 -7.09
C PRO A 142 -3.36 -16.23 -7.88
N VAL A 143 -4.56 -16.78 -7.71
CA VAL A 143 -5.05 -17.90 -8.54
C VAL A 143 -5.18 -17.46 -9.99
N GLY A 144 -4.58 -18.24 -10.91
CA GLY A 144 -4.70 -18.03 -12.35
C GLY A 144 -3.97 -16.79 -12.89
N LYS A 145 -3.14 -16.12 -12.07
CA LYS A 145 -2.37 -14.92 -12.44
C LYS A 145 -0.91 -15.05 -11.99
N PRO A 146 0.03 -14.27 -12.56
CA PRO A 146 1.44 -14.30 -12.16
C PRO A 146 1.63 -13.89 -10.69
N ALA A 147 2.67 -14.46 -10.06
CA ALA A 147 3.11 -13.98 -8.76
C ALA A 147 3.80 -12.61 -8.89
N LEU A 148 3.64 -11.77 -7.87
CA LEU A 148 4.20 -10.42 -7.83
C LEU A 148 4.89 -10.19 -6.48
N LEU A 149 6.08 -9.61 -6.51
CA LEU A 149 6.84 -9.20 -5.33
C LEU A 149 6.99 -7.68 -5.34
N THR A 150 6.56 -7.02 -4.26
CA THR A 150 6.63 -5.55 -4.14
C THR A 150 7.17 -5.14 -2.78
N LEU A 151 8.08 -4.16 -2.76
CA LEU A 151 8.32 -3.35 -1.58
C LEU A 151 7.16 -2.36 -1.43
N THR A 152 6.46 -2.39 -0.31
CA THR A 152 5.26 -1.58 -0.09
C THR A 152 5.07 -1.29 1.40
N GLN A 153 4.00 -0.59 1.76
CA GLN A 153 3.59 -0.40 3.15
C GLN A 153 2.39 -1.30 3.47
N ALA A 154 2.32 -1.83 4.69
CA ALA A 154 1.23 -2.68 5.12
C ALA A 154 -0.14 -2.00 4.85
N GLY A 155 -1.05 -2.70 4.18
CA GLY A 155 -2.37 -2.18 3.83
C GLY A 155 -2.45 -1.39 2.52
N LEU A 156 -1.33 -1.17 1.81
CA LEU A 156 -1.35 -0.64 0.45
C LEU A 156 -1.50 -1.73 -0.61
N ASN A 157 -2.23 -1.38 -1.67
CA ASN A 157 -2.23 -2.10 -2.93
C ASN A 157 -1.51 -1.26 -4.01
N PRO A 158 -0.22 -1.53 -4.30
CA PRO A 158 0.61 -0.64 -5.12
C PRO A 158 0.57 -0.92 -6.64
N TYR A 159 -0.34 -1.76 -7.16
CA TYR A 159 -0.42 -2.12 -8.58
C TYR A 159 -1.82 -2.00 -9.20
#